data_AF-A0A0B4KEA9-F1
#
_entry.id   AF-A0A0B4KEA9-F1
#
_cell.length_a   1.000
_cell.length_b   1.000
_cell.length_c   1.000
_cell.angle_alpha   90.00
_cell.angle_beta   90.00
_cell.angle_gamma   90.00
#
_symmetry.space_group_name_H-M   'P 1'
#
loop_
_entity.id
_entity.type
_entity.pdbx_description
1 polymer ?
#
loop_
_entity_poly.entity_id
_entity_poly.type
_entity_poly.pdbx_seq_one_letter_code
_entity_poly.pdbx_strand_id
1 'polypeptide(L)' 'EEEIFSREQFTEIFDPNRLSVSPAVFDTQKLMWMNNQYMKQLDPETVADLALPHLVKAGKLSENPSDGEC' A
#
# COMPACT_ATOMS: atom_id res chain seq x y z
N GLU A 1 -16.02 -12.24 -5.19
CA GLU A 1 -15.58 -11.81 -3.85
C GLU A 1 -14.81 -10.52 -4.03
N GLU A 2 -15.13 -9.51 -3.22
CA GLU A 2 -14.37 -8.26 -3.18
C GLU A 2 -13.23 -8.48 -2.17
N GLU A 3 -11.98 -8.27 -2.58
CA GLU A 3 -10.79 -8.56 -1.76
C GLU A 3 -10.03 -7.29 -1.36
N ILE A 4 -10.39 -6.15 -1.95
CA ILE A 4 -9.79 -4.84 -1.70
C ILE A 4 -10.86 -3.96 -1.07
N PHE A 5 -10.55 -3.39 0.09
CA PHE A 5 -11.46 -2.54 0.84
C PHE A 5 -10.70 -1.34 1.38
N SER A 6 -11.34 -0.18 1.38
CA SER A 6 -10.87 0.90 2.24
C SER A 6 -11.04 0.49 3.71
N ARG A 7 -10.36 1.20 4.61
CA ARG A 7 -10.49 0.98 6.04
C ARG A 7 -11.92 1.19 6.53
N GLU A 8 -12.59 2.20 5.98
CA GLU A 8 -13.98 2.56 6.30
C GLU A 8 -14.92 1.45 5.83
N GLN A 9 -14.78 1.00 4.58
CA GLN A 9 -15.54 -0.14 4.04
C GLN A 9 -15.32 -1.40 4.87
N PHE A 10 -14.07 -1.71 5.23
CA PHE A 10 -13.76 -2.88 6.05
C PHE A 10 -14.43 -2.81 7.43
N THR A 11 -14.49 -1.61 8.03
CA THR A 11 -15.14 -1.40 9.33
C THR A 11 -16.66 -1.65 9.25
N GLU A 12 -17.30 -1.22 8.17
CA GLU A 12 -18.74 -1.41 7.96
C GLU A 12 -19.13 -2.87 7.75
N ILE A 13 -18.28 -3.65 7.05
CA ILE A 13 -18.57 -5.05 6.72
C ILE A 13 -18.03 -6.06 7.73
N PHE A 14 -17.24 -5.61 8.71
CA PHE A 14 -16.61 -6.49 9.69
C PHE A 14 -17.64 -7.08 10.65
N ASP A 15 -17.78 -8.40 10.64
CA ASP A 15 -18.64 -9.16 11.55
C ASP A 15 -17.84 -10.32 12.17
N PRO A 16 -17.64 -10.32 13.50
CA PRO A 16 -16.96 -11.41 14.20
C PRO A 16 -17.57 -12.79 13.96
N ASN A 17 -18.87 -12.89 13.67
CA ASN A 17 -19.54 -14.17 13.42
C ASN A 17 -19.16 -14.80 12.07
N ARG A 18 -18.50 -14.04 11.18
CA ARG A 18 -18.06 -14.49 9.85
C ARG A 18 -16.59 -14.95 9.82
N LEU A 19 -15.93 -15.00 10.98
CA LEU A 19 -14.55 -15.48 11.08
C LEU A 19 -14.48 -16.99 10.85
N SER A 20 -13.66 -17.41 9.88
CA SER A 20 -13.41 -18.82 9.61
C SER A 20 -12.47 -19.42 10.66
N VAL A 21 -12.74 -20.67 11.06
CA VAL A 21 -11.90 -21.44 11.99
C VAL A 21 -10.67 -22.06 11.28
N SER A 22 -10.65 -22.02 9.95
CA SER A 22 -9.54 -22.56 9.16
C SER A 22 -8.25 -21.77 9.39
N PRO A 23 -7.08 -22.45 9.44
CA PRO A 23 -5.80 -21.78 9.60
C PRO A 23 -5.52 -20.85 8.42
N ALA A 24 -5.32 -19.57 8.71
CA ALA A 24 -4.93 -18.58 7.71
C ALA A 24 -3.43 -18.73 7.40
N VAL A 25 -3.10 -18.92 6.12
CA VAL A 25 -1.72 -18.91 5.63
C VAL A 25 -1.38 -17.52 5.14
N PHE A 26 -0.22 -17.01 5.54
CA PHE A 26 0.29 -15.75 5.03
C PHE A 26 0.92 -15.96 3.65
N ASP A 27 0.27 -15.43 2.62
CA ASP A 27 0.72 -15.49 1.24
C ASP A 27 1.37 -14.15 0.82
N THR A 28 2.68 -14.17 0.59
CA THR A 28 3.45 -13.00 0.17
C THR A 28 3.13 -12.55 -1.25
N GLN A 29 2.74 -13.47 -2.15
CA GLN A 29 2.32 -13.14 -3.51
C GLN A 29 0.99 -12.40 -3.47
N LYS A 30 0.04 -12.89 -2.66
CA LYS A 30 -1.24 -12.20 -2.46
C LYS A 30 -1.04 -10.80 -1.85
N LEU A 31 -0.13 -10.67 -0.88
CA LEU A 31 0.22 -9.38 -0.30
C LEU A 31 0.78 -8.42 -1.37
N MET A 32 1.72 -8.88 -2.20
CA MET A 32 2.28 -8.05 -3.28
C MET A 32 1.22 -7.62 -4.29
N TRP A 33 0.31 -8.53 -4.66
CA TRP A 33 -0.82 -8.19 -5.53
C TRP A 33 -1.71 -7.11 -4.90
N MET A 34 -2.08 -7.28 -3.62
CA MET A 34 -2.93 -6.35 -2.90
C MET A 34 -2.26 -4.97 -2.74
N ASN A 35 -0.97 -4.93 -2.42
CA ASN A 35 -0.19 -3.70 -2.38
C ASN A 35 -0.20 -2.95 -3.73
N ASN A 36 -0.08 -3.67 -4.85
CA ASN A 36 -0.19 -3.07 -6.18
C ASN A 36 -1.58 -2.48 -6.46
N GLN A 37 -2.66 -3.11 -5.96
CA GLN A 37 -4.01 -2.54 -6.13
C GLN A 37 -4.15 -1.21 -5.39
N TYR A 38 -3.62 -1.11 -4.15
CA TYR A 38 -3.64 0.15 -3.41
C TYR A 38 -2.73 1.21 -4.03
N MET A 39 -1.53 0.86 -4.47
CA MET A 39 -0.60 1.80 -5.12
C MET A 39 -1.18 2.43 -6.38
N LYS A 40 -1.98 1.68 -7.16
CA LYS A 40 -2.63 2.19 -8.38
C LYS A 40 -3.77 3.16 -8.12
N GLN A 41 -4.32 3.16 -6.91
CA GLN A 41 -5.44 4.05 -6.52
C GLN A 41 -4.94 5.39 -5.96
N LEU A 42 -3.65 5.48 -5.61
CA LEU A 42 -3.04 6.71 -5.13
C LEU A 42 -2.74 7.67 -6.28
N ASP A 43 -2.76 8.96 -5.98
CA ASP A 43 -2.30 10.00 -6.89
C ASP A 43 -0.78 9.95 -7.08
N PRO A 44 -0.27 10.34 -8.27
CA PRO A 44 1.16 10.28 -8.58
C PRO A 44 2.03 11.11 -7.63
N GLU A 45 1.52 12.23 -7.11
CA GLU A 45 2.23 13.10 -6.17
C GLU A 45 2.45 12.37 -4.83
N THR A 46 1.41 11.78 -4.25
CA THR A 46 1.52 10.96 -3.04
C THR A 46 2.47 9.78 -3.24
N VAL A 47 2.44 9.12 -4.40
CA VAL A 47 3.36 8.01 -4.69
C VAL A 47 4.82 8.51 -4.74
N ALA A 48 5.06 9.69 -5.33
CA ALA A 48 6.39 10.28 -5.35
C ALA A 48 6.87 10.60 -3.93
N ASP A 49 6.04 11.25 -3.11
CA ASP A 49 6.34 11.59 -1.71
C ASP A 49 6.68 10.35 -0.87
N LEU A 50 5.93 9.26 -1.06
CA LEU A 50 6.19 7.98 -0.41
C LEU A 50 7.51 7.36 -0.87
N ALA A 51 7.89 7.54 -2.14
CA ALA A 51 9.12 6.98 -2.71
C ALA A 51 10.38 7.78 -2.35
N LEU A 52 10.27 9.09 -2.14
CA LEU A 52 11.40 9.99 -1.82
C LEU A 52 12.35 9.45 -0.72
N PRO A 53 11.89 9.07 0.49
CA PRO A 53 12.79 8.58 1.54
C PRO A 53 13.53 7.29 1.15
N HIS A 54 12.91 6.45 0.32
CA HIS A 54 13.54 5.23 -0.18
C HIS A 54 14.61 5.53 -1.23
N LEU A 55 14.36 6.51 -2.10
CA LEU A 55 15.30 6.94 -3.13
C LEU A 55 16.53 7.65 -2.54
N VAL A 56 16.33 8.51 -1.53
CA VAL A 56 17.43 9.14 -0.77
C VAL A 56 18.27 8.08 -0.08
N LYS A 57 17.63 7.13 0.63
CA LYS A 57 18.35 6.02 1.29
C LYS A 57 19.12 5.13 0.30
N ALA A 58 18.60 4.97 -0.92
CA ALA A 58 19.27 4.23 -1.98
C ALA A 58 20.39 5.02 -2.67
N GLY A 59 20.65 6.27 -2.26
CA GLY A 59 21.65 7.16 -2.85
C GLY A 59 21.29 7.60 -4.28
N LYS A 60 20.00 7.56 -4.63
CA LYS A 60 19.50 7.96 -5.96
C LYS A 60 19.11 9.44 -6.01
N LEU A 61 18.90 10.08 -4.86
CA LEU A 61 18.59 11.50 -4.70
C LEU A 61 19.46 12.07 -3.57
N SER A 62 19.80 13.36 -3.66
CA SER A 62 20.43 14.11 -2.55
C SER A 62 19.43 14.35 -1.42
N GLU A 63 19.90 14.45 -0.16
CA GLU A 63 19.05 14.76 1.02
C GLU A 63 18.30 16.11 0.90
N ASN A 64 18.72 16.97 -0.04
CA ASN A 64 18.00 18.16 -0.49
C ASN A 64 17.90 18.11 -2.02
N PRO A 65 16.79 17.64 -2.60
CA PRO A 65 16.47 17.99 -3.97
C PRO A 65 16.11 19.48 -3.98
N SER A 66 16.98 20.33 -4.51
CA SER A 66 16.56 21.69 -4.89
C SER A 66 15.41 21.58 -5.90
N ASP A 67 14.45 22.50 -5.85
CA ASP A 67 13.16 22.57 -6.58
C ASP A 67 13.20 22.48 -8.13
N GLY A 68 14.08 21.69 -8.74
CA GLY A 68 14.33 21.67 -10.19
C GLY A 68 14.81 20.34 -10.77
N GLU A 69 14.68 19.22 -10.06
CA GLU A 69 15.00 17.88 -10.60
C GLU A 69 13.77 16.99 -10.85
N CYS A 70 12.57 17.58 -10.92
CA CYS A 70 11.34 16.89 -11.37
C CYS A 70 10.79 17.52 -12.65
#